data_AF-A0A9W7H643-F1
#
_entry.id   AF-A0A9W7H643-F1
#
_cell.length_a   1.000
_cell.length_b   1.000
_cell.length_c   1.000
_cell.angle_alpha   90.00
_cell.angle_beta   90.00
_cell.angle_gamma   90.00
#
_symmetry.space_group_name_H-M   'P 1'
#
loop_
_entity.id
_entity.type
_entity.pdbx_description
1 polymer ?
#
loop_
_entity_poly.entity_id
_entity_poly.type
_entity_poly.pdbx_seq_one_letter_code
_entity_poly.pdbx_strand_id
1 'polypeptide(L)'
;MDSCRAFKFSADWILEEECELLIKEFWEVNKSNLPQKLVELGSKLSQWYRESKSFSRNRTRALRDKLKMLTDRDPDDEVLAEILDVKIALNLEAGKEELYWEQRA
;
A
#
# COMPACT_ATOMS: atom_id res chain seq x y z
N MET A 1 -30.51 -8.20 -7.78
CA MET A 1 -29.36 -8.15 -8.70
C MET A 1 -28.26 -7.45 -7.96
N ASP A 2 -27.36 -8.22 -7.34
CA ASP A 2 -26.20 -7.65 -6.66
C ASP A 2 -25.35 -6.90 -7.68
N SER A 3 -25.17 -5.61 -7.44
CA SER A 3 -24.25 -4.78 -8.22
C SER A 3 -22.83 -5.33 -7.98
N CYS A 4 -22.35 -6.16 -8.90
CA CYS A 4 -20.97 -6.63 -8.89
C CYS A 4 -20.11 -5.39 -9.09
N ARG A 5 -19.53 -4.87 -8.00
CA ARG A 5 -18.80 -3.62 -7.98
C ARG A 5 -17.66 -3.72 -8.99
N ALA A 6 -17.72 -2.93 -10.06
CA ALA A 6 -16.73 -2.98 -11.13
C ALA A 6 -15.32 -2.80 -10.55
N PHE A 7 -14.36 -3.53 -11.10
CA PHE A 7 -12.95 -3.39 -10.73
C PHE A 7 -12.53 -1.93 -10.89
N LYS A 8 -11.89 -1.37 -9.85
CA LYS A 8 -11.27 -0.06 -9.89
C LYS A 8 -9.84 -0.20 -9.40
N PHE A 9 -8.90 0.11 -10.28
CA PHE A 9 -7.49 0.22 -9.91
C PHE A 9 -7.31 1.43 -8.97
N SER A 10 -6.56 1.25 -7.88
CA SER A 10 -6.26 2.35 -6.96
C SER A 10 -4.88 2.92 -7.23
N ALA A 11 -4.75 4.23 -7.32
CA ALA A 11 -3.48 4.88 -7.68
C ALA A 11 -2.38 4.61 -6.64
N ASP A 12 -2.72 4.52 -5.36
CA ASP A 12 -1.80 4.22 -4.26
C ASP A 12 -1.09 2.86 -4.41
N TRP A 13 -1.66 1.93 -5.19
CA TRP A 13 -1.07 0.60 -5.38
C TRP A 13 0.30 0.65 -6.06
N ILE A 14 0.56 1.65 -6.91
CA ILE A 14 1.85 1.76 -7.63
C ILE A 14 3.01 2.16 -6.71
N LEU A 15 2.70 2.60 -5.49
CA LEU A 15 3.68 2.99 -4.49
C LEU A 15 4.18 1.80 -3.64
N GLU A 16 3.62 0.61 -3.86
CA GLU A 16 4.12 -0.65 -3.30
C GLU A 16 4.84 -1.43 -4.40
N GLU A 17 6.10 -1.81 -4.15
CA GLU A 17 6.96 -2.52 -5.11
C GLU A 17 6.33 -3.83 -5.59
N GLU A 18 5.60 -4.50 -4.69
CA GLU A 18 4.91 -5.76 -4.96
C GLU A 18 3.84 -5.62 -6.05
N CYS A 19 3.29 -4.42 -6.28
CA CYS A 19 2.29 -4.20 -7.32
C CYS A 19 2.86 -4.45 -8.71
N GLU A 20 4.04 -3.89 -9.00
CA GLU A 20 4.70 -4.05 -10.30
C GLU A 20 5.09 -5.51 -10.53
N LEU A 21 5.69 -6.15 -9.52
CA LEU A 21 6.06 -7.56 -9.56
C LEU A 21 4.84 -8.44 -9.83
N LEU A 22 3.75 -8.23 -9.10
CA LEU A 22 2.51 -8.98 -9.25
C LEU A 22 1.92 -8.86 -10.66
N ILE A 23 1.92 -7.64 -11.22
CA ILE A 23 1.43 -7.40 -12.58
C ILE A 23 2.31 -8.13 -13.60
N LYS A 24 3.64 -7.95 -13.53
CA LYS A 24 4.58 -8.56 -14.49
C LYS A 24 4.51 -10.08 -14.45
N GLU A 25 4.62 -10.68 -13.27
CA GLU A 25 4.60 -12.14 -13.12
C GLU A 25 3.28 -12.74 -13.62
N PHE A 26 2.16 -12.11 -13.25
CA PHE A 26 0.85 -12.56 -13.73
C PHE A 26 0.75 -12.41 -15.25
N TRP A 27 1.25 -11.31 -15.80
CA TRP A 27 1.18 -11.03 -17.22
C TRP A 27 1.98 -12.05 -18.04
N GLU A 28 3.18 -12.42 -17.63
CA GLU A 28 4.01 -13.35 -18.40
C GLU A 28 3.47 -14.80 -18.39
N VAL A 29 2.95 -15.23 -17.23
CA VAL A 29 2.47 -16.60 -17.05
C VAL A 29 1.09 -16.80 -17.69
N ASN A 30 0.23 -15.79 -17.66
CA ASN A 30 -1.15 -15.94 -18.11
C ASN A 30 -1.27 -15.97 -19.65
N LYS A 31 -1.80 -17.10 -20.16
CA LYS A 31 -1.98 -17.40 -21.59
C LYS A 31 -3.40 -17.14 -22.12
N SER A 32 -4.30 -16.60 -21.30
CA SER A 32 -5.64 -16.24 -21.74
C SER A 32 -5.61 -15.08 -22.74
N ASN A 33 -6.71 -14.92 -23.48
CA ASN A 33 -6.88 -13.77 -24.37
C ASN A 33 -6.94 -12.46 -23.57
N LEU A 34 -6.65 -11.34 -24.23
CA LEU A 34 -6.50 -10.04 -23.57
C LEU A 34 -7.71 -9.64 -22.69
N PRO A 35 -8.98 -9.73 -23.15
CA PRO A 35 -10.13 -9.44 -22.28
C PRO A 35 -10.17 -10.28 -21.00
N GLN A 36 -10.00 -11.59 -21.11
CA GLN A 36 -10.02 -12.49 -19.96
C GLN A 36 -8.85 -12.21 -19.01
N LYS A 37 -7.67 -11.99 -19.57
CA LYS A 37 -6.45 -11.68 -18.82
C LYS A 37 -6.59 -10.43 -17.96
N LEU A 38 -7.24 -9.38 -18.48
CA LEU A 38 -7.52 -8.15 -17.75
C LEU A 38 -8.50 -8.37 -16.58
N VAL A 39 -9.55 -9.16 -16.79
CA VAL A 39 -10.51 -9.51 -15.73
C VAL A 39 -9.82 -10.29 -14.60
N GLU A 40 -9.02 -11.29 -14.97
CA GLU A 40 -8.29 -12.11 -14.00
C GLU A 40 -7.21 -11.30 -13.25
N LEU A 41 -6.49 -10.41 -13.94
CA LEU A 41 -5.53 -9.49 -13.30
C LEU A 41 -6.23 -8.57 -12.31
N GLY A 42 -7.38 -7.99 -12.69
CA GLY A 42 -8.15 -7.12 -11.81
C GLY A 42 -8.63 -7.85 -10.55
N SER A 43 -9.04 -9.11 -10.68
CA SER A 43 -9.38 -9.96 -9.53
C SER A 43 -8.17 -10.19 -8.61
N LYS A 44 -7.01 -10.54 -9.19
CA LYS A 44 -5.77 -10.80 -8.44
C LYS A 44 -5.28 -9.55 -7.70
N LEU A 45 -5.27 -8.39 -8.35
CA LEU A 45 -4.92 -7.11 -7.72
C LEU A 45 -5.90 -6.74 -6.60
N SER A 46 -7.19 -6.97 -6.81
CA SER A 46 -8.21 -6.72 -5.78
C SER A 46 -8.02 -7.60 -4.54
N GLN A 47 -7.60 -8.86 -4.73
CA GLN A 47 -7.29 -9.75 -3.62
C GLN A 47 -6.04 -9.29 -2.88
N TRP A 48 -4.94 -9.09 -3.61
CA TRP A 48 -3.67 -8.63 -3.04
C TRP A 48 -3.84 -7.34 -2.23
N TYR A 49 -4.58 -6.36 -2.74
CA TYR A 49 -4.78 -5.11 -2.01
C TYR A 49 -5.53 -5.29 -0.69
N ARG A 50 -6.51 -6.20 -0.62
CA ARG A 50 -7.22 -6.47 0.64
C ARG A 50 -6.27 -7.00 1.71
N GLU A 51 -5.34 -7.85 1.31
CA GLU A 51 -4.29 -8.40 2.17
C GLU A 51 -3.28 -7.30 2.55
N SER A 52 -2.81 -6.53 1.57
CA SER A 52 -1.85 -5.41 1.74
C SER A 52 -2.39 -4.28 2.62
N LYS A 53 -3.69 -3.96 2.54
CA LYS A 53 -4.32 -2.93 3.39
C LYS A 53 -4.26 -3.28 4.88
N SER A 54 -4.28 -4.57 5.23
CA SER A 54 -4.05 -4.98 6.61
C SER A 54 -2.59 -4.76 7.02
N PHE A 55 -1.66 -5.03 6.13
CA PHE A 55 -0.24 -4.83 6.35
C PHE A 55 0.11 -3.34 6.53
N SER A 56 -0.39 -2.44 5.67
CA SER A 56 -0.17 -0.99 5.80
C SER A 56 -0.69 -0.45 7.13
N ARG A 57 -1.88 -0.87 7.59
CA ARG A 57 -2.39 -0.46 8.91
C ARG A 57 -1.48 -0.91 10.06
N ASN A 58 -0.95 -2.14 9.97
CA ASN A 58 0.00 -2.65 10.96
C ASN A 58 1.33 -1.89 10.91
N ARG A 59 1.84 -1.57 9.71
CA ARG A 59 3.05 -0.76 9.48
C ARG A 59 2.90 0.63 10.11
N THR A 60 1.79 1.33 9.83
CA THR A 60 1.50 2.64 10.43
C THR A 60 1.41 2.58 11.95
N ARG A 61 0.79 1.53 12.50
CA ARG A 61 0.73 1.33 13.96
C ARG A 61 2.13 1.13 14.55
N ALA A 62 2.93 0.23 13.97
CA ALA A 62 4.29 -0.04 14.42
C ALA A 62 5.17 1.21 14.37
N LEU A 63 5.04 2.04 13.32
CA LEU A 63 5.74 3.33 13.22
C LEU A 63 5.31 4.31 14.31
N ARG A 64 4.01 4.40 14.63
CA ARG A 64 3.52 5.25 15.73
C ARG A 64 4.01 4.77 17.10
N ASP A 65 4.00 3.47 17.33
CA ASP A 65 4.51 2.87 18.57
C ASP A 65 6.01 3.13 18.71
N LYS A 66 6.78 2.96 17.63
CA LYS A 66 8.21 3.29 17.57
C LYS A 66 8.47 4.77 17.83
N LEU A 67 7.71 5.67 17.19
CA LEU A 67 7.83 7.11 17.41
C LEU A 67 7.61 7.48 18.88
N LYS A 68 6.59 6.88 19.52
CA LYS A 68 6.32 7.08 20.95
C LYS A 68 7.52 6.65 21.80
N MET A 69 8.03 5.44 21.57
CA MET A 69 9.20 4.94 22.31
C MET A 69 10.43 5.82 22.15
N LEU A 70 10.69 6.34 20.94
CA LEU A 70 11.82 7.23 20.68
C LEU A 70 11.66 8.60 21.33
N THR A 71 10.43 9.11 21.38
CA THR A 71 10.12 10.40 22.01
C THR A 71 10.28 10.34 23.54
N ASP A 72 10.13 9.16 24.13
CA ASP A 72 10.33 8.94 25.57
C ASP A 72 11.81 8.74 25.96
N ARG A 73 12.73 8.64 24.98
CA ARG A 73 14.18 8.52 25.21
C ARG A 73 14.84 9.89 25.35
N ASP A 74 16.02 9.92 25.97
CA ASP A 74 16.85 11.11 25.99
C ASP A 74 17.25 11.51 24.55
N PRO A 75 17.14 12.79 24.18
CA PRO A 75 17.42 13.24 22.83
C PRO A 75 18.93 13.34 22.60
N ASP A 76 19.46 12.37 21.86
CA ASP A 76 20.78 12.42 21.23
C ASP A 76 20.63 12.48 19.70
N ASP A 77 21.73 12.73 19.00
CA ASP A 77 21.72 12.88 17.53
C ASP A 77 21.18 11.63 16.81
N GLU A 78 21.42 10.43 17.35
CA GLU A 78 20.94 9.16 16.78
C GLU A 78 19.43 9.02 16.98
N VAL A 79 18.92 9.29 18.19
CA VAL A 79 17.49 9.30 18.51
C VAL A 79 16.75 10.33 17.65
N LEU A 80 17.31 11.52 17.47
CA LEU A 80 16.72 12.58 16.66
C LEU A 80 16.67 12.20 15.18
N ALA A 81 17.74 11.59 14.65
CA ALA A 81 17.76 11.06 13.29
C ALA A 81 16.70 9.96 13.08
N GLU A 82 16.59 9.03 14.03
CA GLU A 82 15.62 7.94 13.95
C GLU A 82 14.16 8.45 14.04
N ILE A 83 13.91 9.49 14.85
CA ILE A 83 12.60 10.18 14.90
C ILE A 83 12.27 10.80 13.54
N LEU A 84 13.23 11.43 12.89
CA LEU A 84 13.03 12.04 11.56
C LEU A 84 12.66 10.97 10.53
N ASP A 85 13.40 9.86 10.48
CA ASP A 85 13.13 8.75 9.57
C ASP A 85 11.73 8.17 9.77
N VAL A 86 11.33 7.95 11.04
CA VAL A 86 10.00 7.43 11.37
C VAL A 86 8.90 8.43 10.96
N LYS A 87 9.12 9.74 11.14
CA LYS A 87 8.17 10.77 10.70
C LYS A 87 8.06 10.83 9.18
N ILE A 88 9.16 10.67 8.45
CA ILE A 88 9.15 10.58 6.99
C ILE A 88 8.34 9.36 6.55
N ALA A 89 8.57 8.19 7.15
CA ALA A 89 7.83 6.97 6.84
C ALA A 89 6.31 7.12 7.11
N LEU A 90 5.94 7.75 8.23
CA LEU A 90 4.53 8.06 8.53
C LEU A 90 3.90 9.00 7.51
N ASN A 91 4.66 10.00 7.03
CA ASN A 91 4.20 10.92 6.00
C ASN A 91 3.96 10.20 4.66
N LEU A 92 4.82 9.25 4.30
CA LEU A 92 4.62 8.43 3.10
C LEU A 92 3.35 7.57 3.18
N GLU A 93 3.06 6.97 4.34
CA GLU A 93 1.80 6.22 4.52
C GLU A 93 0.57 7.14 4.47
N ALA A 94 0.65 8.36 5.02
CA ALA A 94 -0.42 9.34 4.91
C ALA A 94 -0.66 9.77 3.45
N GLY A 95 0.40 9.99 2.67
CA GLY A 95 0.28 10.31 1.24
C GLY A 95 -0.37 9.21 0.41
N LYS A 96 -0.13 7.93 0.75
CA LYS A 96 -0.85 6.80 0.13
C LYS A 96 -2.35 6.85 0.44
N GLU A 97 -2.70 7.14 1.68
CA GLU A 97 -4.11 7.28 2.08
C GLU A 97 -4.79 8.48 1.41
N GLU A 98 -4.10 9.61 1.31
CA GLU A 98 -4.57 10.80 0.59
C GLU A 98 -4.86 10.48 -0.89
N LEU A 99 -3.91 9.89 -1.61
CA LEU A 99 -4.10 9.46 -3.00
C LEU A 99 -5.31 8.53 -3.18
N TYR A 100 -5.51 7.60 -2.23
CA TYR A 100 -6.68 6.72 -2.25
C TYR A 100 -8.01 7.49 -2.15
N TRP A 101 -8.05 8.52 -1.30
CA TRP A 101 -9.24 9.33 -1.07
C TRP A 101 -9.50 10.31 -2.22
N GLU A 102 -8.48 10.99 -2.72
CA GLU A 102 -8.59 11.92 -3.86
C GLU A 102 -9.13 11.24 -5.11
N GLN A 103 -8.72 10.00 -5.38
CA GLN A 103 -9.23 9.23 -6.51
C GLN A 103 -10.73 8.89 -6.39
N ARG A 104 -11.31 8.98 -5.19
CA ARG A 104 -12.69 8.58 -4.87
C ARG A 104 -13.59 9.75 -4.49
N ALA A 105 -13.04 10.95 -4.36
CA ALA A 105 -13.78 12.20 -4.23
C ALA A 105 -14.46 12.56 -5.56
#